data_AF-A0A4Q3VMK8-F1
#
_entry.id   AF-A0A4Q3VMK8-F1
#
_cell.length_a   1.000
_cell.length_b   1.000
_cell.length_c   1.000
_cell.angle_alpha   90.00
_cell.angle_beta   90.00
_cell.angle_gamma   90.00
#
_symmetry.space_group_name_H-M   'P 1'
#
loop_
_entity.id
_entity.type
_entity.pdbx_description
1 polymer ?
#
loop_
_entity_poly.entity_id
_entity_poly.type
_entity_poly.pdbx_seq_one_letter_code
_entity_poly.pdbx_strand_id
1 'polypeptide(L)'
;MSEAAAVADYAGVRYPFGSEANKATFLKEPKKFTAVPKKEALYCPVAGEEVPSYAEAAGFYDFDGVRYFTCCPGCNGKMASEPAKYVANAKDHVKEAVAKPTKKD
;
A
#
# COMPACT_ATOMS: atom_id res chain seq x y z
N MET A 1 -9.60 -21.57 -6.93
CA MET A 1 -10.17 -20.22 -7.11
C MET A 1 -10.92 -19.91 -5.82
N SER A 2 -10.34 -19.17 -4.87
CA SER A 2 -11.07 -18.82 -3.65
C SER A 2 -12.15 -17.81 -4.00
N GLU A 3 -13.41 -18.23 -3.97
CA GLU A 3 -14.55 -17.34 -4.13
C GLU A 3 -14.56 -16.33 -2.97
N ALA A 4 -14.74 -15.06 -3.29
CA ALA A 4 -14.84 -14.02 -2.27
C ALA A 4 -16.09 -14.29 -1.42
N ALA A 5 -15.94 -14.43 -0.11
CA ALA A 5 -17.06 -14.64 0.81
C ALA A 5 -18.05 -13.47 0.78
N ALA A 6 -17.58 -12.27 0.45
CA ALA A 6 -18.43 -11.12 0.19
C ALA A 6 -17.80 -10.14 -0.80
N VAL A 7 -18.64 -9.32 -1.46
CA VAL A 7 -18.19 -8.22 -2.30
C VAL A 7 -18.84 -6.90 -1.88
N ALA A 8 -18.15 -5.78 -2.07
CA ALA A 8 -18.72 -4.44 -1.96
C ALA A 8 -18.25 -3.57 -3.13
N ASP A 9 -19.16 -2.84 -3.73
CA ASP A 9 -18.86 -1.87 -4.78
C ASP A 9 -18.71 -0.48 -4.14
N TYR A 10 -17.58 0.19 -4.37
CA TYR A 10 -17.32 1.53 -3.87
C TYR A 10 -16.54 2.35 -4.91
N ALA A 11 -16.98 3.58 -5.18
CA ALA A 11 -16.36 4.48 -6.16
C ALA A 11 -16.13 3.85 -7.55
N GLY A 12 -17.04 2.96 -7.99
CA GLY A 12 -16.95 2.28 -9.28
C GLY A 12 -15.99 1.09 -9.32
N VAL A 13 -15.39 0.71 -8.19
CA VAL A 13 -14.50 -0.45 -8.05
C VAL A 13 -15.18 -1.52 -7.18
N ARG A 14 -15.11 -2.78 -7.61
CA ARG A 14 -15.62 -3.94 -6.85
C ARG A 14 -14.52 -4.53 -5.98
N TYR A 15 -14.71 -4.49 -4.66
CA TYR A 15 -13.77 -5.01 -3.66
C TYR A 15 -14.22 -6.40 -3.18
N PRO A 16 -13.43 -7.47 -3.44
CA PRO A 16 -13.66 -8.78 -2.85
C PRO A 16 -13.15 -8.86 -1.42
N PHE A 17 -13.92 -9.50 -0.54
CA PHE A 17 -13.57 -9.73 0.86
C PHE A 17 -13.58 -11.22 1.18
N GLY A 18 -12.59 -11.67 1.95
CA GLY A 18 -12.53 -13.03 2.47
C GLY A 18 -13.51 -13.30 3.62
N SER A 19 -14.20 -12.29 4.14
CA SER A 19 -15.20 -12.42 5.20
C SER A 19 -16.23 -11.29 5.18
N GLU A 20 -17.44 -11.58 5.68
CA GLU A 20 -18.48 -10.57 5.84
C GLU A 20 -18.12 -9.51 6.89
N ALA A 21 -17.36 -9.90 7.93
CA ALA A 21 -16.89 -8.98 8.96
C ALA A 21 -15.96 -7.88 8.38
N ASN A 22 -15.06 -8.26 7.46
CA ASN A 22 -14.18 -7.29 6.79
C ASN A 22 -14.97 -6.37 5.85
N LYS A 23 -15.96 -6.92 5.14
CA LYS A 23 -16.90 -6.11 4.33
C LYS A 23 -17.65 -5.11 5.20
N ALA A 24 -18.21 -5.53 6.33
CA ALA A 24 -18.98 -4.65 7.22
C ALA A 24 -18.11 -3.50 7.77
N THR A 25 -16.85 -3.78 8.11
CA THR A 25 -15.87 -2.76 8.52
C THR A 25 -15.54 -1.81 7.37
N PHE A 26 -15.32 -2.34 6.17
CA PHE A 26 -15.10 -1.53 4.97
C PHE A 26 -16.29 -0.60 4.67
N LEU A 27 -17.52 -1.08 4.76
CA LEU A 27 -18.72 -0.27 4.48
C LEU A 27 -18.93 0.89 5.47
N LYS A 28 -18.41 0.79 6.70
CA LYS A 28 -18.47 1.88 7.69
C LYS A 28 -17.56 3.04 7.32
N GLU A 29 -16.36 2.75 6.83
CA GLU A 29 -15.35 3.76 6.50
C GLU A 29 -14.63 3.45 5.18
N PRO A 30 -15.33 3.32 4.04
CA PRO A 30 -14.71 2.84 2.80
C PRO A 30 -13.62 3.79 2.31
N LYS A 31 -13.84 5.10 2.49
CA LYS A 31 -12.86 6.17 2.19
C LYS A 31 -11.50 5.93 2.84
N LYS A 32 -11.46 5.37 4.05
CA LYS A 32 -10.22 5.12 4.80
C LYS A 32 -9.40 3.99 4.17
N PHE A 33 -10.08 2.95 3.67
CA PHE A 33 -9.44 1.79 3.06
C PHE A 33 -9.15 1.98 1.57
N THR A 34 -9.81 2.94 0.92
CA THR A 34 -9.58 3.30 -0.49
C THR A 34 -8.74 4.56 -0.66
N ALA A 35 -8.28 5.19 0.44
CA ALA A 35 -7.43 6.36 0.37
C ALA A 35 -6.06 5.94 -0.15
N VAL A 36 -5.76 6.31 -1.40
CA VAL A 36 -4.42 6.16 -1.95
C VAL A 36 -3.57 7.34 -1.47
N PRO A 37 -2.40 7.09 -0.87
CA PRO A 37 -1.45 8.14 -0.53
C PRO A 37 -1.11 9.00 -1.76
N LYS A 38 -1.15 10.33 -1.61
CA LYS A 38 -0.74 11.25 -2.67
C LYS A 38 0.77 11.38 -2.77
N LYS A 39 1.51 10.83 -1.82
CA LYS A 39 2.97 10.85 -1.76
C LYS A 39 3.49 9.43 -1.75
N GLU A 40 4.66 9.22 -2.36
CA GLU A 40 5.31 7.93 -2.40
C GLU A 40 6.83 8.05 -2.36
N ALA A 41 7.49 6.96 -1.95
CA ALA A 41 8.94 6.81 -2.02
C ALA A 41 9.29 5.48 -2.69
N LEU A 42 9.79 5.54 -3.92
CA LEU A 42 10.38 4.41 -4.65
C LEU A 42 11.81 4.13 -4.14
N TYR A 43 11.92 3.96 -2.83
CA TYR A 43 13.17 3.76 -2.12
C TYR A 43 12.87 2.90 -0.90
N CYS A 44 13.66 1.84 -0.72
CA CYS A 44 13.50 0.92 0.38
C CYS A 44 14.08 1.53 1.67
N PRO A 45 13.25 1.95 2.64
CA PRO A 45 13.74 2.61 3.86
C PRO A 45 14.52 1.67 4.79
N VAL A 46 14.35 0.36 4.61
CA VAL A 46 14.96 -0.67 5.44
C VAL A 46 16.35 -1.04 4.95
N ALA A 47 16.51 -1.25 3.64
CA ALA A 47 17.78 -1.60 3.01
C ALA A 47 18.62 -0.36 2.65
N GLY A 48 17.97 0.79 2.45
CA GLY A 48 18.63 2.01 1.99
C GLY A 48 18.96 2.00 0.49
N GLU A 49 18.09 1.38 -0.31
CA GLU A 49 18.32 1.18 -1.75
C GLU A 49 17.14 1.70 -2.58
N GLU A 50 17.42 2.23 -3.76
CA GLU A 50 16.38 2.66 -4.70
C GLU A 50 15.58 1.46 -5.21
N VAL A 51 14.26 1.62 -5.32
CA VAL A 51 13.39 0.65 -5.97
C VAL A 51 13.26 1.07 -7.43
N PRO A 52 13.85 0.30 -8.38
CA PRO A 52 13.98 0.73 -9.77
C PRO A 52 12.63 0.98 -10.46
N SER A 53 11.59 0.23 -10.10
CA SER A 53 10.23 0.43 -10.61
C SER A 53 9.15 -0.12 -9.69
N TYR A 54 7.90 0.29 -9.90
CA TYR A 54 6.74 -0.27 -9.19
C TYR A 54 6.58 -1.79 -9.39
N ALA A 55 7.01 -2.30 -10.55
CA ALA A 55 6.90 -3.72 -10.87
C ALA A 55 7.94 -4.56 -10.11
N GLU A 56 9.08 -3.97 -9.80
CA GLU A 56 10.17 -4.61 -9.06
C GLU A 56 10.04 -4.44 -7.54
N ALA A 57 9.13 -3.57 -7.08
CA ALA A 57 8.82 -3.45 -5.67
C ALA A 57 8.25 -4.78 -5.14
N ALA A 58 8.88 -5.34 -4.12
CA ALA A 58 8.38 -6.53 -3.44
C ALA A 58 7.11 -6.26 -2.64
N GLY A 59 6.87 -5.00 -2.29
CA GLY A 59 5.62 -4.52 -1.72
C GLY A 59 5.69 -3.06 -1.36
N PHE A 60 4.68 -2.59 -0.63
CA PHE A 60 4.60 -1.24 -0.14
C PHE A 60 3.94 -1.20 1.23
N TYR A 61 4.16 -0.11 1.94
CA TYR A 61 3.50 0.17 3.20
C TYR A 61 3.15 1.65 3.30
N ASP A 62 1.92 1.92 3.70
CA ASP A 62 1.36 3.26 3.77
C ASP A 62 1.46 3.77 5.21
N PHE A 63 2.19 4.86 5.42
CA PHE A 63 2.37 5.47 6.74
C PHE A 63 2.35 7.00 6.61
N ASP A 64 1.60 7.66 7.50
CA ASP A 64 1.47 9.13 7.55
C ASP A 64 1.11 9.79 6.20
N GLY A 65 0.28 9.11 5.39
CA GLY A 65 -0.15 9.62 4.08
C GLY A 65 0.92 9.52 2.97
N VAL A 66 1.98 8.74 3.19
CA VAL A 66 3.02 8.42 2.20
C VAL A 66 3.11 6.91 1.99
N ARG A 67 3.23 6.48 0.73
CA ARG A 67 3.48 5.09 0.34
C ARG A 67 4.97 4.81 0.22
N TYR A 68 5.51 3.92 1.04
CA TYR A 68 6.91 3.51 0.98
C TYR A 68 7.02 2.15 0.33
N PHE A 69 7.78 2.04 -0.77
CA PHE A 69 8.02 0.77 -1.45
C PHE A 69 9.20 0.04 -0.81
N THR A 70 9.17 -1.29 -0.86
CA THR A 70 10.25 -2.14 -0.34
C THR A 70 10.86 -3.00 -1.44
N CYS A 71 12.16 -3.24 -1.36
CA CYS A 71 12.88 -4.04 -2.35
C CYS A 71 12.73 -5.56 -2.13
N CYS A 72 12.34 -6.01 -0.93
CA CYS A 72 12.20 -7.44 -0.65
C CYS A 72 11.14 -7.74 0.44
N PRO A 73 10.61 -8.98 0.50
CA PRO A 73 9.60 -9.38 1.50
C PRO A 73 10.07 -9.21 2.96
N GLY A 74 11.37 -9.41 3.21
CA GLY A 74 11.96 -9.21 4.54
C GLY A 74 11.89 -7.74 5.01
N CYS A 75 11.93 -6.80 4.07
CA CYS A 75 11.79 -5.38 4.38
C CYS A 75 10.35 -5.02 4.76
N ASN A 76 9.33 -5.64 4.15
CA ASN A 76 7.92 -5.40 4.53
C ASN A 76 7.66 -5.76 6.00
N GLY A 77 8.19 -6.90 6.47
CA GLY A 77 8.04 -7.31 7.87
C GLY A 77 8.67 -6.31 8.85
N LYS A 78 9.89 -5.83 8.56
CA LYS A 78 10.56 -4.81 9.38
C LYS A 78 9.80 -3.49 9.39
N MET A 79 9.28 -3.07 8.23
CA MET A 79 8.46 -1.87 8.09
C MET A 79 7.17 -1.98 8.91
N ALA A 80 6.51 -3.14 8.90
CA ALA A 80 5.33 -3.39 9.73
C ALA A 80 5.61 -3.35 11.24
N SER A 81 6.81 -3.76 11.66
CA SER A 81 7.22 -3.73 13.07
C SER A 81 7.63 -2.35 13.57
N GLU A 82 8.43 -1.59 12.79
CA GLU A 82 8.96 -0.28 13.20
C GLU A 82 8.81 0.79 12.09
N PRO A 83 7.58 1.11 11.64
CA PRO A 83 7.38 1.98 10.48
C PRO A 83 7.97 3.38 10.70
N ALA A 84 7.71 4.00 11.86
CA ALA A 84 8.17 5.35 12.19
C ALA A 84 9.71 5.52 12.14
N LYS A 85 10.46 4.46 12.44
CA LYS A 85 11.92 4.44 12.39
C LYS A 85 12.43 4.40 10.95
N TYR A 86 11.83 3.56 10.12
CA TYR A 86 12.25 3.36 8.74
C TYR A 86 11.79 4.50 7.82
N VAL A 87 10.59 5.03 7.98
CA VAL A 87 10.11 6.15 7.14
C VAL A 87 11.02 7.37 7.21
N ALA A 88 11.76 7.57 8.31
CA ALA A 88 12.77 8.62 8.45
C ALA A 88 13.90 8.50 7.41
N ASN A 89 14.29 7.28 7.04
CA ASN A 89 15.36 7.01 6.08
C ASN A 89 14.94 7.27 4.62
N ALA A 90 13.64 7.32 4.36
CA ALA A 90 13.09 7.54 3.01
C ALA A 90 12.52 8.95 2.84
N LYS A 91 12.60 9.84 3.85
CA LYS A 91 12.02 11.20 3.82
C LYS A 91 12.51 12.00 2.61
N ASP A 92 13.79 11.92 2.30
CA ASP A 92 14.41 12.65 1.18
C ASP A 92 14.02 12.07 -0.19
N HIS A 93 13.49 10.85 -0.22
CA HIS A 93 13.02 10.17 -1.42
C HIS A 93 11.49 10.22 -1.56
N VAL A 94 10.79 10.91 -0.66
CA VAL A 94 9.34 11.13 -0.76
C VAL A 94 9.06 12.15 -1.85
N LYS A 95 8.31 11.72 -2.85
CA LYS A 95 7.82 12.54 -3.95
C LYS A 95 6.30 12.47 -4.05
N GLU A 96 5.72 13.37 -4.84
CA GLU A 96 4.31 13.27 -5.21
C GLU A 96 4.10 11.98 -5.99
N ALA A 97 3.11 11.19 -5.55
CA ALA A 97 2.80 9.93 -6.17
C ALA A 97 2.31 10.20 -7.59
N VAL A 98 3.04 9.67 -8.57
CA VAL A 98 2.60 9.76 -9.96
C VAL A 98 1.48 8.75 -10.07
N ALA A 99 0.25 9.20 -9.82
CA ALA A 99 -0.96 8.41 -9.84
C ALA A 99 -1.16 7.78 -11.21
N LYS A 100 -0.44 6.69 -11.48
CA LYS A 100 -0.75 5.75 -12.53
C LYS A 100 -1.60 4.70 -11.83
N PRO A 101 -2.94 4.77 -11.92
CA PRO A 101 -3.77 3.69 -11.44
C PRO A 101 -3.26 2.45 -12.17
N THR A 102 -2.71 1.50 -11.41
CA THR A 102 -2.30 0.22 -11.95
C THR A 102 -3.59 -0.48 -12.36
N LYS A 103 -3.99 -0.22 -13.60
CA LYS A 103 -4.96 -0.99 -14.34
C LYS A 103 -4.41 -2.41 -14.36
N LYS A 104 -4.98 -3.26 -13.50
CA LYS A 104 -4.94 -4.70 -13.67
C LYS A 104 -6.06 -4.97 -14.67
N ASP A 105 -5.67 -5.20 -15.92
CA ASP A 105 -6.57 -5.70 -16.96
C ASP A 105 -7.32 -6.97 -16.49
#